data_AF-A0A9E5KH24-F1
#
_entry.id   AF-A0A9E5KH24-F1
#
_cell.length_a   1.000
_cell.length_b   1.000
_cell.length_c   1.000
_cell.angle_alpha   90.00
_cell.angle_beta   90.00
_cell.angle_gamma   90.00
#
_symmetry.space_group_name_H-M   'P 1'
#
loop_
_entity.id
_entity.type
_entity.pdbx_description
1 polymer ?
#
loop_
_entity_poly.entity_id
_entity_poly.type
_entity_poly.pdbx_seq_one_letter_code
_entity_poly.pdbx_strand_id
1 'polypeptide(L)'
;MACHITGIYDVNRNTTLGDDQYDLVRDWAESVSKQGLQGVIFHNNFSVETCEKFTSEYISFFKITYNRQFNPNVFRYFVYNDFLQQHIQFFNHIFVTDITDVTLVTNPFVDPFFIENPNAIFCGDEPKTLNDDWMMAHSANLRKNIVDFSEYEDTFANETLLNCGIIGGKAQIFFDFIQKLCAIHANANNDNQTAFTGDMGAFNYLARTQFNSQLIHGTPVNTVFKSYEQERQDCWFRHK
;
A
#
# COMPACT_ATOMS: atom_id res chain seq x y z
N MET A 1 -0.60 4.01 8.03
CA MET A 1 0.00 5.20 7.37
C MET A 1 -0.43 5.22 5.91
N ALA A 2 -0.49 6.38 5.26
CA ALA A 2 -0.88 6.46 3.86
C ALA A 2 -0.29 7.71 3.18
N CYS A 3 -0.17 7.67 1.85
CA CYS A 3 0.36 8.79 1.06
C CYS A 3 -0.75 9.43 0.23
N HIS A 4 -0.81 10.76 0.25
CA HIS A 4 -1.65 11.58 -0.62
C HIS A 4 -0.78 12.52 -1.45
N ILE A 5 -0.51 12.12 -2.69
CA ILE A 5 0.35 12.86 -3.61
C ILE A 5 -0.53 13.42 -4.73
N THR A 6 -0.64 14.75 -4.85
CA THR A 6 -1.49 15.43 -5.84
C THR A 6 -0.67 16.36 -6.76
N GLY A 7 -1.34 17.01 -7.72
CA GLY A 7 -0.67 17.90 -8.69
C GLY A 7 0.20 17.17 -9.73
N ILE A 8 0.09 15.84 -9.80
CA ILE A 8 0.75 14.96 -10.77
C ILE A 8 -0.34 14.13 -11.44
N TYR A 9 -0.15 13.82 -12.71
CA TYR A 9 -1.06 12.94 -13.45
C TYR A 9 -1.01 11.52 -12.87
N ASP A 10 -2.15 11.04 -12.37
CA ASP A 10 -2.33 9.68 -11.88
C ASP A 10 -2.80 8.80 -13.04
N VAL A 11 -1.92 7.91 -13.49
CA VAL A 11 -2.20 6.97 -14.60
C VAL A 11 -3.28 5.95 -14.25
N ASN A 12 -3.45 5.59 -12.97
CA ASN A 12 -4.43 4.62 -12.53
C ASN A 12 -5.84 5.23 -12.45
N ARG A 13 -5.92 6.54 -12.18
CA ARG A 13 -7.20 7.30 -12.17
C ARG A 13 -7.48 8.03 -13.48
N ASN A 14 -6.50 8.12 -14.36
CA ASN A 14 -6.56 8.88 -15.61
C ASN A 14 -6.97 10.36 -15.38
N THR A 15 -6.44 10.97 -14.31
CA THR A 15 -6.73 12.36 -13.92
C THR A 15 -5.60 12.96 -13.08
N THR A 16 -5.60 14.29 -12.91
CA THR A 16 -4.74 14.97 -11.93
C THR A 16 -5.60 15.36 -10.74
N LEU A 17 -5.25 14.87 -9.55
CA LEU A 17 -5.93 15.25 -8.32
C LEU A 17 -5.63 16.72 -8.00
N GLY A 18 -6.68 17.45 -7.60
CA GLY A 18 -6.55 18.84 -7.20
C GLY A 18 -5.75 18.98 -5.91
N ASP A 19 -5.08 20.11 -5.77
CA ASP A 19 -4.34 20.43 -4.56
C ASP A 19 -5.28 20.79 -3.40
N ASP A 20 -4.80 20.56 -2.19
CA ASP A 20 -5.46 20.92 -0.94
C ASP A 20 -6.88 20.33 -0.72
N GLN A 21 -7.18 19.17 -1.32
CA GLN A 21 -8.50 18.53 -1.25
C GLN A 21 -8.59 17.46 -0.15
N TYR A 22 -8.76 17.88 1.11
CA TYR A 22 -8.87 16.95 2.24
C TYR A 22 -10.02 15.94 2.11
N ASP A 23 -11.09 16.29 1.40
CA ASP A 23 -12.24 15.39 1.18
C ASP A 23 -11.84 14.06 0.55
N LEU A 24 -10.75 14.02 -0.24
CA LEU A 24 -10.25 12.79 -0.84
C LEU A 24 -9.70 11.78 0.17
N VAL A 25 -9.31 12.23 1.37
CA VAL A 25 -8.67 11.41 2.42
C VAL A 25 -9.53 11.32 3.68
N ARG A 26 -10.68 12.00 3.69
CA ARG A 26 -11.57 12.13 4.85
C ARG A 26 -12.02 10.78 5.37
N ASP A 27 -12.57 9.93 4.50
CA ASP A 27 -13.11 8.63 4.91
C ASP A 27 -12.04 7.74 5.55
N TRP A 28 -10.82 7.77 4.99
CA TRP A 28 -9.68 7.07 5.57
C TRP A 28 -9.35 7.62 6.96
N ALA A 29 -9.19 8.94 7.10
CA ALA A 29 -8.80 9.58 8.36
C ALA A 29 -9.86 9.39 9.46
N GLU A 30 -11.14 9.53 9.12
CA GLU A 30 -12.26 9.33 10.04
C GLU A 30 -12.36 7.86 10.46
N SER A 31 -12.16 6.91 9.53
CA SER A 31 -12.20 5.48 9.85
C SER A 31 -11.08 5.04 10.80
N VAL A 32 -9.86 5.57 10.62
CA VAL A 32 -8.71 5.33 11.51
C VAL A 32 -8.96 5.92 12.90
N SER A 33 -9.43 7.17 12.96
CA SER A 33 -9.74 7.86 14.21
C SER A 33 -10.84 7.15 15.00
N LYS A 34 -11.87 6.64 14.31
CA LYS A 34 -12.97 5.88 14.92
C LYS A 34 -12.50 4.62 15.65
N GLN A 35 -11.40 4.00 15.19
CA GLN A 35 -10.79 2.83 15.83
C GLN A 35 -9.77 3.21 16.93
N GLY A 36 -9.59 4.50 17.22
CA GLY A 36 -8.61 4.99 18.19
C GLY A 36 -7.16 4.69 17.81
N LEU A 37 -6.88 4.57 16.51
CA LEU A 37 -5.56 4.24 15.99
C LEU A 37 -4.82 5.48 15.48
N GLN A 38 -3.49 5.39 15.47
CA GLN A 38 -2.61 6.44 14.99
C GLN A 38 -2.47 6.38 13.46
N GLY A 39 -3.02 7.39 12.79
CA GLY A 39 -2.94 7.63 11.36
C GLY A 39 -1.89 8.69 11.01
N VAL A 40 -1.01 8.35 10.08
CA VAL A 40 -0.01 9.26 9.50
C VAL A 40 -0.32 9.45 8.02
N ILE A 41 -0.54 10.70 7.63
CA ILE A 41 -0.78 11.12 6.24
C ILE A 41 0.44 11.85 5.71
N PHE A 42 1.12 11.24 4.75
CA PHE A 42 2.20 11.91 4.01
C PHE A 42 1.60 12.66 2.83
N HIS A 43 1.94 13.95 2.66
CA HIS A 43 1.35 14.77 1.61
C HIS A 43 2.37 15.75 0.98
N ASN A 44 2.17 16.12 -0.28
CA ASN A 44 2.95 17.19 -0.91
C ASN A 44 2.22 18.54 -0.90
N ASN A 45 0.90 18.56 -1.04
CA ASN A 45 0.16 19.76 -1.42
C ASN A 45 -0.98 20.21 -0.50
N PHE A 46 -1.23 19.57 0.67
CA PHE A 46 -2.06 20.22 1.69
C PHE A 46 -1.41 21.51 2.19
N SER A 47 -2.24 22.54 2.38
CA SER A 47 -1.85 23.80 2.99
C SER A 47 -1.64 23.64 4.50
N VAL A 48 -0.95 24.59 5.12
CA VAL A 48 -0.78 24.63 6.58
C VAL A 48 -2.13 24.72 7.28
N GLU A 49 -3.06 25.53 6.74
CA GLU A 49 -4.41 25.68 7.28
C GLU A 49 -5.18 24.35 7.26
N THR A 50 -5.12 23.61 6.15
CA THR A 50 -5.74 22.28 6.05
C THR A 50 -5.13 21.31 7.07
N CYS A 51 -3.80 21.25 7.17
CA CYS A 51 -3.15 20.37 8.13
C CYS A 51 -3.52 20.73 9.57
N GLU A 52 -3.49 22.02 9.96
CA GLU A 52 -3.86 22.48 11.30
C GLU A 52 -5.33 22.17 11.61
N LYS A 53 -6.23 22.38 10.64
CA LYS A 53 -7.67 22.13 10.80
C LYS A 53 -8.01 20.66 11.05
N PHE A 54 -7.30 19.74 10.42
CA PHE A 54 -7.62 18.30 10.45
C PHE A 54 -6.66 17.45 11.28
N THR A 55 -5.61 18.05 11.85
CA THR A 55 -4.77 17.37 12.84
C THR A 55 -5.59 17.06 14.09
N SER A 56 -5.38 15.87 14.66
CA SER A 56 -6.06 15.43 15.88
C SER A 56 -5.14 14.54 16.72
N GLU A 57 -5.65 14.01 17.84
CA GLU A 57 -4.96 12.98 18.63
C GLU A 57 -4.61 11.73 17.81
N TYR A 58 -5.39 11.44 16.76
CA TYR A 58 -5.25 10.23 15.95
C TYR A 58 -4.65 10.49 14.57
N ILE A 59 -4.73 11.71 14.04
CA ILE A 59 -4.29 12.01 12.66
C ILE A 59 -3.19 13.06 12.66
N SER A 60 -2.04 12.67 12.10
CA SER A 60 -0.87 13.53 11.90
C SER A 60 -0.53 13.67 10.42
N PHE A 61 -0.04 14.86 10.03
CA PHE A 61 0.37 15.17 8.66
C PHE A 61 1.87 15.37 8.57
N PHE A 62 2.48 14.79 7.54
CA PHE A 62 3.90 14.95 7.24
C PHE A 62 4.05 15.44 5.80
N LYS A 63 4.60 16.66 5.65
CA LYS A 63 4.89 17.20 4.34
C LYS A 63 6.09 16.48 3.73
N ILE A 64 5.96 16.06 2.48
CA ILE A 64 7.02 15.41 1.70
C ILE A 64 7.32 16.19 0.43
N THR A 65 8.54 16.03 -0.08
CA THR A 65 8.93 16.52 -1.39
C THR A 65 8.83 15.37 -2.39
N TYR A 66 7.90 15.46 -3.34
CA TYR A 66 7.74 14.43 -4.36
C TYR A 66 8.94 14.37 -5.31
N ASN A 67 9.57 13.20 -5.41
CA ASN A 67 10.61 12.93 -6.41
C ASN A 67 9.99 12.33 -7.67
N ARG A 68 10.07 13.07 -8.78
CA ARG A 68 9.49 12.69 -10.08
C ARG A 68 10.19 11.51 -10.76
N GLN A 69 11.30 11.01 -10.21
CA GLN A 69 11.96 9.80 -10.72
C GLN A 69 11.03 8.59 -10.70
N PHE A 70 10.15 8.51 -9.71
CA PHE A 70 9.17 7.43 -9.58
C PHE A 70 7.77 8.00 -9.66
N ASN A 71 6.83 7.23 -10.23
CA ASN A 71 5.41 7.56 -10.14
C ASN A 71 4.92 7.53 -8.68
N PRO A 72 3.78 8.17 -8.34
CA PRO A 72 3.32 8.25 -6.95
C PRO A 72 3.10 6.91 -6.25
N ASN A 73 2.60 5.89 -6.97
CA ASN A 73 2.33 4.57 -6.41
C ASN A 73 3.59 3.80 -6.03
N VAL A 74 4.71 4.09 -6.71
CA VAL A 74 6.03 3.58 -6.36
C VAL A 74 6.72 4.47 -5.32
N PHE A 75 6.66 5.79 -5.49
CA PHE A 75 7.33 6.75 -4.62
C PHE A 75 6.89 6.64 -3.16
N ARG A 76 5.64 6.27 -2.91
CA ARG A 76 5.13 6.05 -1.53
C ARG A 76 5.97 5.08 -0.71
N TYR A 77 6.55 4.04 -1.32
CA TYR A 77 7.37 3.07 -0.60
C TYR A 77 8.68 3.71 -0.11
N PHE A 78 9.26 4.61 -0.91
CA PHE A 78 10.44 5.38 -0.51
C PHE A 78 10.11 6.34 0.64
N VAL A 79 8.94 6.97 0.61
CA VAL A 79 8.45 7.80 1.73
C VAL A 79 8.35 6.98 3.01
N TYR A 80 7.75 5.79 2.95
CA TYR A 80 7.64 4.91 4.11
C TYR A 80 9.02 4.44 4.59
N ASN A 81 9.90 4.04 3.68
CA ASN A 81 11.26 3.62 4.02
C ASN A 81 12.01 4.73 4.77
N ASP A 82 12.03 5.96 4.23
CA ASP A 82 12.80 7.07 4.79
C ASP A 82 12.28 7.50 6.16
N PHE A 83 10.95 7.46 6.34
CA PHE A 83 10.31 7.70 7.63
C PHE A 83 10.66 6.60 8.63
N LEU A 84 10.49 5.34 8.26
CA LEU A 84 10.71 4.22 9.17
C LEU A 84 12.17 4.04 9.56
N GLN A 85 13.12 4.37 8.69
CA GLN A 85 14.55 4.38 9.04
C GLN A 85 14.85 5.20 10.31
N GLN A 86 14.08 6.26 10.58
CA GLN A 86 14.29 7.16 11.70
C GLN A 86 13.33 6.90 12.88
N HIS A 87 12.22 6.21 12.62
CA HIS A 87 11.10 6.13 13.55
C HIS A 87 10.64 4.71 13.88
N ILE A 88 11.26 3.66 13.31
CA ILE A 88 10.79 2.26 13.48
C ILE A 88 10.67 1.84 14.94
N GLN A 89 11.52 2.36 15.82
CA GLN A 89 11.53 2.08 17.27
C GLN A 89 10.24 2.49 17.99
N PHE A 90 9.42 3.36 17.38
CA PHE A 90 8.16 3.82 17.97
C PHE A 90 6.97 2.95 17.58
N PHE A 91 7.15 1.95 16.73
CA PHE A 91 6.07 1.13 16.20
C PHE A 91 6.26 -0.35 16.56
N ASN A 92 5.23 -0.94 17.15
CA ASN A 92 5.14 -2.40 17.32
C ASN A 92 4.59 -3.07 16.05
N HIS A 93 3.55 -2.48 15.47
CA HIS A 93 2.83 -2.96 14.30
C HIS A 93 2.49 -1.80 13.39
N ILE A 94 2.46 -2.04 12.08
CA ILE A 94 2.21 -1.03 11.06
C ILE A 94 1.34 -1.64 9.96
N PHE A 95 0.37 -0.86 9.49
CA PHE A 95 -0.23 -1.04 8.17
C PHE A 95 0.00 0.22 7.33
N VAL A 96 0.26 0.04 6.05
CA VAL A 96 0.14 1.08 5.03
C VAL A 96 -1.01 0.73 4.09
N THR A 97 -1.76 1.74 3.66
CA THR A 97 -2.90 1.54 2.77
C THR A 97 -3.00 2.63 1.70
N ASP A 98 -3.78 2.35 0.66
CA ASP A 98 -4.29 3.38 -0.25
C ASP A 98 -5.16 4.36 0.54
N ILE A 99 -4.96 5.66 0.33
CA ILE A 99 -5.58 6.67 1.19
C ILE A 99 -7.01 7.04 0.76
N THR A 100 -7.37 6.85 -0.51
CA THR A 100 -8.69 7.27 -1.01
C THR A 100 -9.66 6.11 -1.19
N ASP A 101 -9.16 4.87 -1.23
CA ASP A 101 -9.92 3.71 -1.68
C ASP A 101 -10.00 2.61 -0.60
N VAL A 102 -9.42 2.86 0.58
CA VAL A 102 -9.44 1.96 1.74
C VAL A 102 -10.00 2.68 2.95
N THR A 103 -10.87 2.00 3.70
CA THR A 103 -11.30 2.44 5.03
C THR A 103 -11.10 1.34 6.06
N LEU A 104 -10.83 1.71 7.30
CA LEU A 104 -10.64 0.80 8.41
C LEU A 104 -11.99 0.50 9.09
N VAL A 105 -12.34 -0.78 9.20
CA VAL A 105 -13.61 -1.22 9.76
C VAL A 105 -13.44 -1.72 11.19
N THR A 106 -12.45 -2.59 11.42
CA THR A 106 -12.11 -3.10 12.75
C THR A 106 -10.62 -2.96 13.00
N ASN A 107 -10.24 -2.73 14.25
CA ASN A 107 -8.83 -2.63 14.63
C ASN A 107 -8.11 -4.00 14.51
N PRO A 108 -7.19 -4.19 13.53
CA PRO A 108 -6.50 -5.46 13.35
C PRO A 108 -5.58 -5.80 14.53
N PHE A 109 -5.02 -4.80 15.22
CA PHE A 109 -3.98 -5.02 16.23
C PHE A 109 -4.48 -5.65 17.53
N VAL A 110 -5.80 -5.70 17.71
CA VAL A 110 -6.46 -6.36 18.86
C VAL A 110 -7.24 -7.60 18.43
N ASP A 111 -7.25 -7.92 17.13
CA ASP A 111 -7.91 -9.10 16.60
C ASP A 111 -7.10 -10.37 16.97
N PRO A 112 -7.71 -11.42 17.54
CA PRO A 112 -7.02 -12.67 17.85
C PRO A 112 -6.27 -13.26 16.65
N PHE A 113 -6.85 -13.20 15.46
CA PHE A 113 -6.23 -13.74 14.24
C PHE A 113 -4.94 -13.00 13.89
N PHE A 114 -4.86 -11.69 14.12
CA PHE A 114 -3.61 -10.94 13.96
C PHE A 114 -2.58 -11.34 15.01
N ILE A 115 -3.00 -11.42 16.29
CA ILE A 115 -2.13 -11.73 17.43
C ILE A 115 -1.51 -13.13 17.32
N GLU A 116 -2.29 -14.11 16.85
CA GLU A 116 -1.87 -15.51 16.67
C GLU A 116 -0.90 -15.71 15.50
N ASN A 117 -0.78 -14.72 14.60
CA ASN A 117 0.09 -14.76 13.43
C ASN A 117 1.17 -13.66 13.48
N PRO A 118 2.06 -13.65 14.51
CA PRO A 118 2.96 -12.52 14.80
C PRO A 118 4.08 -12.33 13.77
N ASN A 119 4.31 -13.32 12.91
CA ASN A 119 5.31 -13.29 11.86
C ASN A 119 4.69 -13.14 10.46
N ALA A 120 3.37 -12.95 10.37
CA ALA A 120 2.70 -12.80 9.09
C ALA A 120 2.87 -11.38 8.53
N ILE A 121 2.89 -11.31 7.20
CA ILE A 121 2.64 -10.10 6.43
C ILE A 121 1.22 -10.22 5.91
N PHE A 122 0.36 -9.31 6.37
CA PHE A 122 -1.01 -9.21 5.94
C PHE A 122 -1.09 -8.27 4.76
N CYS A 123 -1.76 -8.66 3.68
CA CYS A 123 -1.96 -7.80 2.52
C CYS A 123 -3.35 -7.96 1.89
N GLY A 124 -3.70 -7.02 1.02
CA GLY A 124 -4.91 -7.09 0.23
C GLY A 124 -4.82 -8.16 -0.87
N ASP A 125 -5.96 -8.50 -1.44
CA ASP A 125 -6.05 -9.35 -2.62
C ASP A 125 -7.13 -8.88 -3.60
N GLU A 126 -7.10 -9.45 -4.81
CA GLU A 126 -8.13 -9.28 -5.83
C GLU A 126 -8.77 -10.63 -6.16
N PRO A 127 -10.05 -10.68 -6.58
CA PRO A 127 -10.73 -11.90 -7.01
C PRO A 127 -10.27 -12.33 -8.42
N LYS A 128 -8.96 -12.41 -8.61
CA LYS A 128 -8.25 -12.74 -9.85
C LYS A 128 -7.02 -13.59 -9.54
N THR A 129 -6.53 -14.29 -10.54
CA THR A 129 -5.22 -14.96 -10.49
C THR A 129 -4.11 -14.01 -10.93
N LEU A 130 -2.87 -14.31 -10.55
CA LEU A 130 -1.68 -13.56 -10.96
C LEU A 130 -1.54 -13.53 -12.49
N ASN A 131 -1.85 -14.65 -13.16
CA ASN A 131 -1.91 -14.72 -14.62
C ASN A 131 -3.18 -14.02 -15.14
N ASP A 132 -3.11 -12.70 -15.20
CA ASP A 132 -4.14 -11.79 -15.74
C ASP A 132 -3.50 -10.88 -16.80
N ASP A 133 -4.20 -10.60 -17.90
CA ASP A 133 -3.69 -9.77 -19.00
C ASP A 133 -3.27 -8.37 -18.52
N TRP A 134 -4.03 -7.82 -17.58
CA TRP A 134 -3.71 -6.54 -16.94
C TRP A 134 -2.37 -6.64 -16.20
N MET A 135 -2.16 -7.70 -15.42
CA MET A 135 -0.95 -7.91 -14.64
C MET A 135 0.28 -8.16 -15.54
N MET A 136 0.10 -8.90 -16.62
CA MET A 136 1.12 -9.15 -17.64
C MET A 136 1.61 -7.85 -18.28
N ALA A 137 0.69 -6.92 -18.56
CA ALA A 137 1.00 -5.60 -19.09
C ALA A 137 1.74 -4.73 -18.05
N HIS A 138 1.28 -4.73 -16.79
CA HIS A 138 1.89 -3.95 -15.70
C HIS A 138 3.29 -4.41 -15.31
N SER A 139 3.66 -5.65 -15.67
CA SER A 139 4.96 -6.24 -15.32
C SER A 139 5.99 -6.21 -16.46
N ALA A 140 5.65 -5.61 -17.61
CA ALA A 140 6.52 -5.63 -18.79
C ALA A 140 7.90 -5.00 -18.59
N ASN A 141 8.01 -3.94 -17.78
CA ASN A 141 9.29 -3.33 -17.44
C ASN A 141 10.12 -4.24 -16.52
N LEU A 142 9.49 -4.78 -15.49
CA LEU A 142 10.13 -5.66 -14.50
C LEU A 142 10.65 -6.94 -15.14
N ARG A 143 9.87 -7.54 -16.05
CA ARG A 143 10.27 -8.74 -16.78
C ARG A 143 11.55 -8.57 -17.61
N LYS A 144 11.85 -7.34 -18.05
CA LYS A 144 13.10 -7.03 -18.77
C LYS A 144 14.29 -6.86 -17.83
N ASN A 145 14.04 -6.43 -16.60
CA ASN A 145 15.06 -5.95 -15.67
C ASN A 145 15.33 -6.91 -14.49
N ILE A 146 14.51 -7.94 -14.31
CA ILE A 146 14.63 -8.96 -13.27
C ILE A 146 14.74 -10.33 -13.96
N VAL A 147 15.87 -11.02 -13.73
CA VAL A 147 16.30 -12.20 -14.50
C VAL A 147 15.30 -13.35 -14.42
N ASP A 148 14.78 -13.61 -13.22
CA ASP A 148 13.89 -14.71 -12.87
C ASP A 148 12.41 -14.30 -12.83
N PHE A 149 12.07 -13.10 -13.32
CA PHE A 149 10.69 -12.60 -13.24
C PHE A 149 9.70 -13.48 -14.02
N SER A 150 10.07 -13.93 -15.21
CA SER A 150 9.19 -14.82 -15.99
C SER A 150 8.98 -16.17 -15.30
N GLU A 151 10.01 -16.72 -14.64
CA GLU A 151 9.91 -17.97 -13.88
C GLU A 151 8.98 -17.80 -12.67
N TYR A 152 9.06 -16.65 -11.99
CA TYR A 152 8.11 -16.27 -10.95
C TYR A 152 6.67 -16.23 -11.48
N GLU A 153 6.43 -15.56 -12.62
CA GLU A 153 5.09 -15.47 -13.20
C GLU A 153 4.52 -16.86 -13.54
N ASP A 154 5.33 -17.74 -14.11
CA ASP A 154 4.94 -19.12 -14.43
C ASP A 154 4.65 -19.94 -13.15
N THR A 155 5.51 -19.83 -12.14
CA THR A 155 5.41 -20.59 -10.88
C THR A 155 4.16 -20.24 -10.09
N PHE A 156 3.81 -18.96 -10.05
CA PHE A 156 2.68 -18.46 -9.25
C PHE A 156 1.46 -18.06 -10.10
N ALA A 157 1.42 -18.46 -11.38
CA ALA A 157 0.39 -18.07 -12.34
C ALA A 157 -1.05 -18.24 -11.82
N ASN A 158 -1.32 -19.34 -11.12
CA ASN A 158 -2.65 -19.70 -10.61
C ASN A 158 -2.92 -19.19 -9.20
N GLU A 159 -1.95 -18.57 -8.54
CA GLU A 159 -2.15 -17.97 -7.22
C GLU A 159 -3.03 -16.73 -7.31
N THR A 160 -3.70 -16.41 -6.21
CA THR A 160 -4.46 -15.16 -6.08
C THR A 160 -3.54 -13.95 -6.29
N LEU A 161 -4.00 -12.99 -7.09
CA LEU A 161 -3.34 -11.70 -7.26
C LEU A 161 -3.42 -10.91 -5.95
N LEU A 162 -2.26 -10.61 -5.37
CA LEU A 162 -2.18 -9.79 -4.17
C LEU A 162 -2.29 -8.31 -4.55
N ASN A 163 -2.93 -7.53 -3.69
CA ASN A 163 -3.08 -6.10 -3.85
C ASN A 163 -2.26 -5.32 -2.81
N CYS A 164 -1.38 -4.45 -3.31
CA CYS A 164 -0.46 -3.66 -2.49
C CYS A 164 -1.08 -2.40 -1.86
N GLY A 165 -2.36 -2.14 -2.11
CA GLY A 165 -3.15 -1.07 -1.49
C GLY A 165 -3.47 -1.33 -0.01
N ILE A 166 -3.17 -2.53 0.50
CA ILE A 166 -3.13 -2.85 1.94
C ILE A 166 -1.93 -3.74 2.16
N ILE A 167 -1.02 -3.34 3.05
CA ILE A 167 0.04 -4.23 3.56
C ILE A 167 0.45 -3.82 4.97
N GLY A 168 0.65 -4.80 5.85
CA GLY A 168 1.11 -4.56 7.22
C GLY A 168 1.44 -5.81 8.00
N GLY A 169 1.78 -5.61 9.27
CA GLY A 169 2.19 -6.65 10.19
C GLY A 169 3.07 -6.09 11.30
N LYS A 170 3.92 -6.94 11.87
CA LYS A 170 4.95 -6.52 12.83
C LYS A 170 5.91 -5.53 12.18
N ALA A 171 6.16 -4.41 12.85
CA ALA A 171 6.85 -3.26 12.27
C ALA A 171 8.21 -3.62 11.64
N GLN A 172 9.00 -4.46 12.31
CA GLN A 172 10.32 -4.87 11.80
C GLN A 172 10.24 -5.77 10.56
N ILE A 173 9.26 -6.67 10.48
CA ILE A 173 9.05 -7.54 9.31
C ILE A 173 8.55 -6.69 8.14
N PHE A 174 7.59 -5.81 8.42
CA PHE A 174 7.10 -4.85 7.43
C PHE A 174 8.22 -3.94 6.90
N PHE A 175 9.11 -3.48 7.78
CA PHE A 175 10.21 -2.60 7.37
C PHE A 175 11.23 -3.32 6.48
N ASP A 176 11.59 -4.57 6.78
CA ASP A 176 12.42 -5.40 5.89
C ASP A 176 11.76 -5.58 4.51
N PHE A 177 10.45 -5.85 4.48
CA PHE A 177 9.69 -5.94 3.23
C PHE A 177 9.78 -4.63 2.43
N ILE A 178 9.54 -3.48 3.06
CA ILE A 178 9.62 -2.17 2.40
C ILE A 178 11.02 -1.86 1.88
N GLN A 179 12.07 -2.17 2.65
CA GLN A 179 13.46 -1.98 2.21
C GLN A 179 13.77 -2.80 0.96
N LYS A 180 13.37 -4.08 0.93
CA LYS A 180 13.53 -4.95 -0.24
C LYS A 180 12.71 -4.47 -1.43
N LEU A 181 11.48 -3.99 -1.21
CA LEU A 181 10.63 -3.47 -2.29
C LEU A 181 11.21 -2.19 -2.90
N CYS A 182 11.72 -1.27 -2.06
CA CYS A 182 12.45 -0.10 -2.52
C CYS A 182 13.69 -0.48 -3.34
N ALA A 183 14.45 -1.51 -2.93
CA ALA A 183 15.60 -1.98 -3.67
C ALA A 183 15.21 -2.54 -5.05
N ILE A 184 14.11 -3.28 -5.16
CA ILE A 184 13.58 -3.75 -6.46
C ILE A 184 13.24 -2.55 -7.36
N HIS A 185 12.52 -1.56 -6.84
CA HIS A 185 12.16 -0.39 -7.64
C HIS A 185 13.38 0.44 -8.06
N ALA A 186 14.34 0.62 -7.15
CA ALA A 186 15.57 1.34 -7.44
C ALA A 186 16.41 0.66 -8.53
N ASN A 187 16.42 -0.67 -8.59
CA ASN A 187 17.25 -1.43 -9.54
C ASN A 187 16.54 -1.74 -10.86
N ALA A 188 15.23 -2.02 -10.82
CA ALA A 188 14.50 -2.59 -11.95
C ALA A 188 13.32 -1.76 -12.44
N ASN A 189 12.98 -0.66 -11.77
CA ASN A 189 11.83 0.18 -12.10
C ASN A 189 12.15 1.69 -12.14
N ASN A 190 13.42 2.08 -12.02
CA ASN A 190 13.84 3.49 -11.95
C ASN A 190 13.76 4.23 -13.29
N ASP A 191 13.77 3.48 -14.39
CA ASP A 191 13.76 3.97 -15.77
C ASP A 191 12.46 3.58 -16.49
N ASN A 192 11.45 3.09 -15.77
CA ASN A 192 10.21 2.61 -16.35
C ASN A 192 9.50 3.68 -17.18
N GLN A 193 9.51 3.51 -18.51
CA GLN A 193 8.83 4.37 -19.49
C GLN A 193 7.51 3.77 -19.99
N THR A 194 7.02 2.70 -19.38
CA THR A 194 5.74 2.10 -19.77
C THR A 194 4.58 2.98 -19.28
N ALA A 195 3.37 2.71 -19.78
CA ALA A 195 2.16 3.37 -19.30
C ALA A 195 1.76 2.94 -17.87
N PHE A 196 2.52 2.03 -17.25
CA PHE A 196 2.18 1.35 -16.00
C PHE A 196 3.21 1.61 -14.91
N THR A 197 2.75 1.56 -13.66
CA THR A 197 3.54 1.94 -12.49
C THR A 197 4.55 0.88 -12.06
N GLY A 198 4.22 -0.41 -12.23
CA GLY A 198 5.05 -1.55 -11.84
C GLY A 198 5.06 -1.87 -10.34
N ASP A 199 4.29 -1.16 -9.52
CA ASP A 199 4.15 -1.40 -8.07
C ASP A 199 3.51 -2.76 -7.76
N MET A 200 2.40 -3.11 -8.41
CA MET A 200 1.75 -4.42 -8.23
C MET A 200 2.66 -5.59 -8.63
N GLY A 201 3.45 -5.42 -9.71
CA GLY A 201 4.40 -6.42 -10.20
C GLY A 201 5.55 -6.65 -9.24
N ALA A 202 6.21 -5.59 -8.81
CA ALA A 202 7.32 -5.67 -7.86
C ALA A 202 6.85 -6.22 -6.51
N PHE A 203 5.65 -5.81 -6.07
CA PHE A 203 5.04 -6.28 -4.84
C PHE A 203 4.77 -7.78 -4.85
N ASN A 204 4.04 -8.29 -5.86
CA ASN A 204 3.73 -9.71 -5.94
C ASN A 204 4.99 -10.55 -6.14
N TYR A 205 5.94 -10.09 -6.96
CA TYR A 205 7.24 -10.73 -7.12
C TYR A 205 7.96 -10.89 -5.78
N LEU A 206 8.13 -9.80 -5.02
CA LEU A 206 8.78 -9.85 -3.71
C LEU A 206 8.04 -10.76 -2.72
N ALA A 207 6.73 -10.57 -2.63
CA ALA A 207 5.87 -11.30 -1.71
C ALA A 207 5.96 -12.81 -1.96
N ARG A 208 5.81 -13.25 -3.20
CA ARG A 208 5.79 -14.68 -3.57
C ARG A 208 7.18 -15.31 -3.61
N THR A 209 8.23 -14.57 -3.92
CA THR A 209 9.59 -15.16 -3.99
C THR A 209 10.31 -15.17 -2.65
N GLN A 210 10.04 -14.22 -1.76
CA GLN A 210 10.80 -14.08 -0.51
C GLN A 210 9.96 -14.22 0.77
N PHE A 211 8.64 -13.98 0.69
CA PHE A 211 7.77 -13.95 1.87
C PHE A 211 6.59 -14.91 1.79
N ASN A 212 6.52 -15.81 0.80
CA ASN A 212 5.31 -16.58 0.49
C ASN A 212 4.74 -17.35 1.69
N SER A 213 5.60 -17.93 2.53
CA SER A 213 5.19 -18.67 3.72
C SER A 213 4.71 -17.80 4.90
N GLN A 214 4.83 -16.48 4.77
CA GLN A 214 4.41 -15.48 5.77
C GLN A 214 3.17 -14.70 5.31
N LEU A 215 2.68 -14.90 4.07
CA LEU A 215 1.58 -14.11 3.54
C LEU A 215 0.23 -14.57 4.07
N ILE A 216 -0.59 -13.59 4.47
CA ILE A 216 -2.01 -13.79 4.77
C ILE A 216 -2.79 -12.68 4.05
N HIS A 217 -3.83 -13.05 3.31
CA HIS A 217 -4.67 -12.11 2.56
C HIS A 217 -6.11 -12.61 2.51
N GLY A 218 -7.02 -11.79 1.97
CA GLY A 218 -8.45 -12.10 1.93
C GLY A 218 -9.09 -11.95 3.30
N THR A 219 -10.21 -12.63 3.57
CA THR A 219 -10.89 -12.51 4.88
C THR A 219 -10.05 -13.12 6.01
N PRO A 220 -9.85 -12.43 7.16
CA PRO A 220 -10.49 -11.17 7.59
C PRO A 220 -9.71 -9.89 7.26
N VAL A 221 -8.60 -9.95 6.51
CA VAL A 221 -7.80 -8.76 6.16
C VAL A 221 -8.63 -7.72 5.40
N ASN A 222 -9.19 -8.08 4.25
CA ASN A 222 -9.95 -7.15 3.41
C ASN A 222 -11.27 -7.73 2.90
N THR A 223 -12.23 -6.83 2.64
CA THR A 223 -13.40 -7.12 1.82
C THR A 223 -12.99 -7.48 0.39
N VAL A 224 -13.88 -8.11 -0.37
CA VAL A 224 -13.60 -8.44 -1.77
C VAL A 224 -13.38 -7.14 -2.55
N PHE A 225 -12.22 -7.01 -3.19
CA PHE A 225 -11.84 -5.79 -3.91
C PHE A 225 -12.88 -5.38 -4.95
N LYS A 226 -13.28 -4.10 -4.93
CA LYS A 226 -14.27 -3.50 -5.86
C LYS A 226 -15.67 -4.12 -5.77
N SER A 227 -15.99 -4.82 -4.69
CA SER A 227 -17.34 -5.31 -4.44
C SER A 227 -18.21 -4.29 -3.67
N TYR A 228 -17.63 -3.18 -3.20
CA TYR A 228 -18.35 -2.11 -2.52
C TYR A 228 -19.19 -2.59 -1.33
N GLU A 229 -18.62 -3.50 -0.53
CA GLU A 229 -19.28 -4.17 0.60
C GLU A 229 -19.40 -3.23 1.83
N GLN A 230 -20.17 -2.14 1.71
CA GLN A 230 -20.25 -1.05 2.71
C GLN A 230 -20.78 -1.49 4.08
N GLU A 231 -21.59 -2.55 4.13
CA GLU A 231 -22.20 -3.04 5.38
C GLU A 231 -21.34 -4.07 6.09
N ARG A 232 -20.31 -4.61 5.44
CA ARG A 232 -19.50 -5.71 5.97
C ARG A 232 -18.66 -5.26 7.17
N GLN A 233 -18.71 -6.03 8.26
CA GLN A 233 -18.06 -5.70 9.56
C GLN A 233 -17.07 -6.77 10.03
N ASP A 234 -16.94 -7.89 9.33
CA ASP A 234 -16.08 -9.04 9.68
C ASP A 234 -14.67 -8.95 9.05
N CYS A 235 -14.34 -7.84 8.38
CA CYS A 235 -13.01 -7.58 7.83
C CYS A 235 -12.37 -6.38 8.51
N TRP A 236 -11.03 -6.33 8.51
CA TRP A 236 -10.26 -5.21 9.04
C TRP A 236 -10.36 -3.98 8.13
N PHE A 237 -10.24 -4.20 6.82
CA PHE A 237 -10.24 -3.15 5.82
C PHE A 237 -11.35 -3.36 4.79
N ARG A 238 -12.00 -2.26 4.39
CA ARG A 238 -12.78 -2.22 3.14
C ARG A 238 -11.90 -1.70 2.04
N HIS A 239 -11.95 -2.35 0.89
CA HIS A 239 -11.15 -1.96 -0.27
C HIS A 239 -12.00 -1.90 -1.53
N LYS A 240 -12.43 -0.68 -1.88
CA LYS A 240 -13.42 -0.39 -2.93
C LYS A 240 -14.74 -1.12 -2.72
#